data_AF-A0AAN7YA18-F1
#
_entry.id   AF-A0AAN7YA18-F1
#
_cell.length_a   1.000
_cell.length_b   1.000
_cell.length_c   1.000
_cell.angle_alpha   90.00
_cell.angle_beta   90.00
_cell.angle_gamma   90.00
#
_symmetry.space_group_name_H-M   'P 1'
#
loop_
_entity.id
_entity.type
_entity.pdbx_description
1 polymer ?
#
loop_
_entity_poly.entity_id
_entity_poly.type
_entity_poly.pdbx_seq_one_letter_code
_entity_poly.pdbx_strand_id
1 'polypeptide(L)'
;MSAGRLTYTWLENGRPAKIPAPSYIVRVQRWIVGKIHDPNVFPTEPPPSIAATAFISGDTNSNSPVPGTPIAAGPTNLSQSQLSGRDDWVGKASGFHQNFHNDTRGIIKQMFRCYAHLYHNHYENPYWHLGRHLELNSCFVHFMTVAMYYDLLPKKDMEPLQGLVDIFISQGVIPKEAVQQHQS
;
A
#
# COMPACT_ATOMS: atom_id res chain seq x y z
N MET A 1 -13.65 -9.35 -16.75
CA MET A 1 -12.32 -8.74 -16.57
C MET A 1 -11.26 -9.81 -16.86
N SER A 2 -10.34 -9.61 -17.79
CA SER A 2 -9.35 -10.62 -18.21
C SER A 2 -7.94 -10.04 -18.37
N ALA A 3 -6.92 -10.87 -18.24
CA ALA A 3 -5.53 -10.55 -18.55
C ALA A 3 -4.91 -11.76 -19.26
N GLY A 4 -4.76 -11.66 -20.58
CA GLY A 4 -4.36 -12.78 -21.42
C GLY A 4 -5.31 -13.96 -21.26
N ARG A 5 -4.80 -15.09 -20.77
CA ARG A 5 -5.58 -16.32 -20.55
C ARG A 5 -6.34 -16.34 -19.22
N LEU A 6 -6.03 -15.42 -18.30
CA LEU A 6 -6.65 -15.37 -16.98
C LEU A 6 -7.92 -14.52 -17.02
N THR A 7 -8.96 -15.00 -16.33
CA THR A 7 -10.22 -14.26 -16.14
C THR A 7 -10.45 -14.02 -14.66
N TYR A 8 -10.61 -12.75 -14.28
CA TYR A 8 -10.90 -12.35 -12.92
C TYR A 8 -12.42 -12.29 -12.69
N THR A 9 -12.87 -12.96 -11.63
CA THR A 9 -14.24 -12.91 -11.14
C THR A 9 -14.34 -11.98 -9.94
N TRP A 10 -15.52 -11.40 -9.74
CA TRP A 10 -15.84 -10.60 -8.57
C TRP A 10 -16.90 -11.32 -7.73
N LEU A 11 -16.90 -11.12 -6.41
CA LEU A 11 -17.94 -11.69 -5.54
C LEU A 11 -19.20 -10.82 -5.60
N GLU A 12 -20.31 -11.40 -6.04
CA GLU A 12 -21.63 -10.79 -6.07
C GLU A 12 -22.57 -11.65 -5.24
N ASN A 13 -23.16 -11.08 -4.19
CA ASN A 13 -24.00 -11.81 -3.23
C ASN A 13 -23.31 -13.08 -2.67
N GLY A 14 -22.01 -12.98 -2.40
CA GLY A 14 -21.19 -14.08 -1.88
C GLY A 14 -20.78 -15.14 -2.92
N ARG A 15 -21.20 -15.02 -4.18
CA ARG A 15 -20.86 -15.97 -5.24
C ARG A 15 -19.90 -15.35 -6.27
N PRO A 16 -18.89 -16.09 -6.76
CA PRO A 16 -18.05 -15.62 -7.85
C PRO A 16 -18.86 -15.41 -9.13
N ALA A 17 -18.85 -14.18 -9.65
CA ALA A 17 -19.53 -13.78 -10.87
C ALA A 17 -18.53 -13.20 -11.88
N LYS A 18 -18.70 -13.55 -13.15
CA LYS A 18 -17.97 -12.93 -14.27
C LYS A 18 -18.67 -11.62 -14.61
N ILE A 19 -17.95 -10.51 -14.43
CA ILE A 19 -18.47 -9.17 -14.76
C ILE A 19 -17.62 -8.50 -15.85
N PRO A 20 -18.20 -7.58 -16.65
CA PRO A 20 -17.46 -6.79 -17.63
C PRO A 20 -16.32 -6.00 -16.99
N ALA A 21 -15.25 -5.75 -17.75
CA ALA A 21 -14.07 -5.05 -17.26
C ALA A 21 -14.37 -3.65 -16.68
N PRO A 22 -15.19 -2.78 -17.32
CA PRO A 22 -15.53 -1.48 -16.75
C PRO A 22 -16.22 -1.59 -15.39
N SER A 23 -17.20 -2.51 -15.27
CA SER A 23 -17.91 -2.77 -14.01
C SER A 23 -16.97 -3.31 -12.93
N TYR A 24 -16.02 -4.17 -13.30
CA TYR A 24 -15.01 -4.69 -12.38
C TYR A 24 -14.13 -3.57 -11.82
N ILE A 25 -13.60 -2.71 -12.69
CA ILE A 25 -12.70 -1.62 -12.29
C ILE A 25 -13.44 -0.64 -11.36
N VAL A 26 -14.69 -0.28 -11.68
CA VAL A 26 -15.50 0.59 -10.80
C VAL A 26 -15.73 -0.04 -9.43
N ARG A 27 -15.99 -1.36 -9.36
CA ARG A 27 -16.14 -2.07 -8.08
C ARG A 27 -14.82 -2.12 -7.30
N VAL A 28 -13.69 -2.37 -7.97
CA VAL A 28 -12.36 -2.31 -7.36
C VAL A 28 -12.10 -0.93 -6.77
N GLN A 29 -12.32 0.13 -7.55
CA GLN A 29 -12.10 1.51 -7.10
C GLN A 29 -12.95 1.82 -5.87
N ARG A 30 -14.26 1.53 -5.92
CA ARG A 30 -15.16 1.75 -4.78
C ARG A 30 -14.74 0.95 -3.54
N TRP A 31 -14.34 -0.30 -3.74
CA TRP A 31 -13.90 -1.16 -2.64
C TRP A 31 -12.60 -0.66 -2.01
N ILE A 32 -11.61 -0.25 -2.82
CA ILE A 32 -10.35 0.34 -2.32
C ILE A 32 -10.63 1.65 -1.59
N VAL A 33 -11.41 2.56 -2.19
CA VAL A 33 -11.80 3.84 -1.58
C VAL A 33 -12.49 3.59 -0.23
N GLY A 34 -13.41 2.64 -0.16
CA GLY A 34 -14.06 2.26 1.10
C GLY A 34 -13.08 1.75 2.15
N LYS A 35 -12.03 1.03 1.76
CA LYS A 35 -10.98 0.54 2.66
C LYS A 35 -10.05 1.65 3.15
N ILE A 36 -9.57 2.52 2.27
CA ILE A 36 -8.61 3.59 2.63
C ILE A 36 -9.24 4.71 3.47
N HIS A 37 -10.57 4.88 3.36
CA HIS A 37 -11.32 5.85 4.17
C HIS A 37 -11.93 5.24 5.44
N ASP A 38 -11.78 3.94 5.67
CA ASP A 38 -12.24 3.30 6.90
C ASP A 38 -11.23 3.60 8.04
N PRO A 39 -11.60 4.38 9.07
CA PRO A 39 -10.69 4.72 10.16
C PRO A 39 -10.17 3.51 10.94
N ASN A 40 -10.85 2.37 10.88
CA ASN A 40 -10.41 1.14 11.53
C ASN A 40 -9.27 0.45 10.77
N VAL A 41 -9.21 0.65 9.45
CA VAL A 41 -8.16 0.09 8.58
C VAL A 41 -7.03 1.10 8.42
N PHE A 42 -7.35 2.38 8.23
CA PHE A 42 -6.41 3.48 8.12
C PHE A 42 -6.74 4.58 9.13
N PRO A 43 -6.22 4.47 10.37
CA PRO A 43 -6.43 5.48 11.40
C PRO A 43 -5.89 6.84 10.97
N THR A 44 -6.69 7.89 11.17
CA THR A 44 -6.30 9.30 10.95
C THR A 44 -5.90 10.00 12.24
N GLU A 45 -6.26 9.43 13.38
CA GLU A 45 -5.93 9.96 14.70
C GLU A 45 -4.50 9.54 15.10
N PRO A 46 -3.76 10.41 15.82
CA PRO A 46 -2.44 10.06 16.30
C PRO A 46 -2.53 8.87 17.27
N PRO A 47 -1.57 7.93 17.23
CA PRO A 47 -1.59 6.81 18.16
C PRO A 47 -1.51 7.34 19.61
N PRO A 48 -2.16 6.67 20.58
CA PRO A 48 -2.28 7.15 21.95
C PRO A 48 -0.95 7.48 22.62
N SER A 49 0.13 6.77 22.23
CA SER A 49 1.49 7.00 22.73
C SER A 49 2.12 8.32 22.24
N ILE A 50 1.67 8.88 21.11
CA ILE A 50 2.17 10.13 20.52
C ILE A 50 1.22 11.29 20.84
N ALA A 51 -0.08 11.02 21.02
CA ALA A 51 -1.06 12.01 21.44
C ALA A 51 -0.62 12.73 22.74
N ALA A 52 -0.09 11.99 23.72
CA ALA A 52 0.41 12.57 24.97
C ALA A 52 1.55 13.58 24.80
N THR A 53 2.34 13.49 23.72
CA THR A 53 3.47 14.40 23.45
C THR A 53 3.04 15.59 22.57
N ALA A 54 2.12 15.38 21.64
CA ALA A 54 1.64 16.42 20.72
C ALA A 54 0.84 17.53 21.42
N PHE A 55 0.11 17.20 22.51
CA PHE A 55 -0.66 18.19 23.27
C PHE A 55 0.18 18.99 24.30
N ILE A 56 1.46 18.67 24.50
CA ILE A 56 2.34 19.42 25.42
C ILE A 56 2.91 20.69 24.74
N SER A 57 2.83 20.80 23.42
CA SER A 57 3.42 21.91 22.65
C SER A 57 2.47 23.08 22.33
N GLY A 58 1.25 23.10 22.87
CA GLY A 58 0.32 24.22 22.73
C GLY A 58 0.23 25.02 24.02
N ASP A 59 0.75 26.24 24.04
CA ASP A 59 0.41 27.19 25.09
C ASP A 59 -1.10 27.47 25.07
N THR A 60 -1.74 27.41 26.23
CA THR A 60 -2.74 28.39 26.67
C THR A 60 -2.85 28.31 28.19
N ASN A 61 -2.42 29.40 28.81
CA ASN A 61 -2.44 29.68 30.25
C ASN A 61 -3.89 29.65 30.78
N SER A 62 -4.17 29.01 31.92
CA SER A 62 -4.34 29.75 33.15
C SER A 62 -4.32 28.85 34.40
N ASN A 63 -3.55 29.32 35.38
CA ASN A 63 -3.53 28.95 36.80
C ASN A 63 -2.58 27.81 37.25
N SER A 64 -1.27 28.11 37.33
CA SER A 64 -0.40 27.76 38.47
C SER A 64 0.97 28.47 38.39
N PRO A 65 1.54 28.99 39.52
CA PRO A 65 2.77 29.76 39.49
C PRO A 65 3.99 28.90 39.84
N VAL A 66 4.92 28.68 38.89
CA VAL A 66 6.28 28.24 39.21
C VAL A 66 7.29 28.87 38.23
N PRO A 67 8.30 29.63 38.69
CA PRO A 67 9.37 30.14 37.83
C PRO A 67 10.56 29.16 37.84
N GLY A 68 10.94 28.60 36.70
CA GLY A 68 12.13 27.75 36.62
C GLY A 68 12.49 27.26 35.21
N THR A 69 13.45 27.95 34.60
CA THR A 69 14.46 27.51 33.58
C THR A 69 14.04 26.56 32.43
N PRO A 70 14.36 26.90 31.16
CA PRO A 70 14.13 25.99 30.03
C PRO A 70 15.03 24.75 30.14
N ILE A 71 14.42 23.57 30.18
CA ILE A 71 15.13 22.28 30.23
C ILE A 71 15.55 21.92 28.80
N ALA A 72 16.85 21.78 28.58
CA ALA A 72 17.42 21.34 27.32
C ALA A 72 16.85 19.96 26.93
N ALA A 73 16.50 19.80 25.65
CA ALA A 73 16.11 18.53 25.08
C ALA A 73 17.25 17.51 25.26
N GLY A 74 17.09 16.60 26.21
CA GLY A 74 17.95 15.42 26.32
C GLY A 74 17.74 14.48 25.14
N PRO A 75 18.74 13.64 24.80
CA PRO A 75 18.62 12.72 23.68
C PRO A 75 17.48 11.74 23.95
N THR A 76 16.51 11.68 23.04
CA THR A 76 15.47 10.66 22.98
C THR A 76 16.12 9.31 22.68
N ASN A 77 16.68 8.67 23.70
CA ASN A 77 16.99 7.25 23.65
C ASN A 77 15.68 6.48 23.83
N LEU A 78 14.98 6.26 22.71
CA LEU A 78 13.98 5.21 22.63
C LEU A 78 14.74 3.89 22.80
N SER A 79 14.74 3.32 24.01
CA SER A 79 15.33 2.01 24.25
C SER A 79 14.50 0.96 23.52
N GLN A 80 14.96 0.60 22.34
CA GLN A 80 14.36 -0.35 21.40
C GLN A 80 14.36 -1.82 21.93
N SER A 81 14.73 -2.03 23.19
CA SER A 81 15.13 -3.33 23.75
C SER A 81 14.17 -3.95 24.77
N GLN A 82 12.98 -3.40 25.02
CA GLN A 82 12.03 -3.95 26.02
C GLN A 82 10.61 -4.29 25.51
N LEU A 83 10.35 -4.26 24.20
CA LEU A 83 9.03 -4.62 23.63
C LEU A 83 9.00 -5.91 22.81
N SER A 84 10.03 -6.76 22.90
CA SER A 84 10.10 -8.07 22.24
C SER A 84 9.19 -9.11 22.91
N GLY A 85 7.88 -8.82 22.95
CA GLY A 85 6.83 -9.73 23.36
C GLY A 85 5.96 -10.10 22.16
N ARG A 86 6.19 -11.30 21.62
CA ARG A 86 5.30 -12.29 20.94
C ARG A 86 4.19 -11.86 19.95
N ASP A 87 3.75 -10.60 19.92
CA ASP A 87 2.64 -10.05 19.13
C ASP A 87 3.06 -8.74 18.45
N ASP A 88 4.14 -8.76 17.66
CA ASP A 88 4.56 -7.62 16.84
C ASP A 88 4.05 -7.79 15.41
N TRP A 89 3.23 -6.85 14.93
CA TRP A 89 2.67 -6.86 13.58
C TRP A 89 2.95 -5.53 12.88
N VAL A 90 2.99 -5.56 11.54
CA VAL A 90 3.26 -4.38 10.71
C VAL A 90 2.23 -3.28 11.02
N GLY A 91 2.72 -2.09 11.41
CA GLY A 91 1.89 -0.92 11.70
C GLY A 91 1.43 -0.78 13.15
N LYS A 92 1.75 -1.71 14.05
CA LYS A 92 1.36 -1.67 15.47
C LYS A 92 1.75 -0.36 16.16
N ALA A 93 2.98 0.10 15.95
CA ALA A 93 3.49 1.35 16.55
C ALA A 93 2.71 2.61 16.10
N SER A 94 2.05 2.54 14.95
CA SER A 94 1.24 3.63 14.39
C SER A 94 -0.26 3.46 14.67
N GLY A 95 -0.65 2.45 15.46
CA GLY A 95 -2.06 2.21 15.82
C GLY A 95 -2.86 1.43 14.78
N PHE A 96 -2.21 0.83 13.77
CA PHE A 96 -2.91 -0.01 12.79
C PHE A 96 -3.35 -1.34 13.41
N HIS A 97 -4.50 -1.84 12.95
CA HIS A 97 -5.01 -3.14 13.35
C HIS A 97 -4.14 -4.30 12.84
N GLN A 98 -4.24 -5.46 13.48
CA GLN A 98 -3.38 -6.63 13.20
C GLN A 98 -3.45 -7.14 11.75
N ASN A 99 -4.59 -6.96 11.08
CA ASN A 99 -4.81 -7.42 9.72
C ASN A 99 -4.41 -6.38 8.65
N PHE A 100 -3.89 -5.22 9.05
CA PHE A 100 -3.53 -4.12 8.16
C PHE A 100 -2.71 -4.58 6.95
N HIS A 101 -1.65 -5.33 7.20
CA HIS A 101 -0.77 -5.82 6.14
C HIS A 101 -1.50 -6.68 5.10
N ASN A 102 -2.43 -7.54 5.54
CA ASN A 102 -3.23 -8.37 4.64
C ASN A 102 -4.26 -7.53 3.86
N ASP A 103 -4.83 -6.50 4.47
CA ASP A 103 -5.73 -5.56 3.79
C ASP A 103 -4.97 -4.77 2.71
N THR A 104 -3.76 -4.28 3.00
CA THR A 104 -2.87 -3.62 2.02
C THR A 104 -2.51 -4.56 0.87
N ARG A 105 -2.13 -5.81 1.17
CA ARG A 105 -1.92 -6.85 0.14
C ARG A 105 -3.16 -7.06 -0.73
N GLY A 106 -4.34 -7.06 -0.12
CA GLY A 106 -5.63 -7.13 -0.81
C GLY A 106 -5.83 -5.97 -1.80
N ILE A 107 -5.54 -4.74 -1.37
CA ILE A 107 -5.62 -3.53 -2.20
C ILE A 107 -4.65 -3.62 -3.38
N ILE A 108 -3.36 -3.87 -3.11
CA ILE A 108 -2.31 -3.96 -4.13
C ILE A 108 -2.64 -5.05 -5.16
N LYS A 109 -3.10 -6.22 -4.71
CA LYS A 109 -3.52 -7.30 -5.62
C LYS A 109 -4.65 -6.87 -6.55
N GLN A 110 -5.67 -6.15 -6.06
CA GLN A 110 -6.76 -5.70 -6.90
C GLN A 110 -6.33 -4.61 -7.89
N MET A 111 -5.44 -3.70 -7.48
CA MET A 111 -4.82 -2.73 -8.39
C MET A 111 -3.98 -3.42 -9.47
N PHE A 112 -3.19 -4.43 -9.12
CA PHE A 112 -2.41 -5.21 -10.08
C PHE A 112 -3.29 -5.87 -11.14
N ARG A 113 -4.46 -6.41 -10.76
CA ARG A 113 -5.42 -6.98 -11.74
C ARG A 113 -5.92 -5.94 -12.74
N CYS A 114 -6.09 -4.69 -12.33
CA CYS A 114 -6.41 -3.59 -13.23
C CYS A 114 -5.25 -3.34 -14.21
N TYR A 115 -4.01 -3.24 -13.73
CA TYR A 115 -2.84 -3.12 -14.61
C TYR A 115 -2.72 -4.28 -15.60
N ALA A 116 -2.87 -5.52 -15.13
CA ALA A 116 -2.83 -6.70 -15.98
C ALA A 116 -3.87 -6.61 -17.11
N HIS A 117 -5.08 -6.15 -16.81
CA HIS A 117 -6.09 -5.94 -17.85
C HIS A 117 -5.70 -4.85 -18.85
N LEU A 118 -5.16 -3.71 -18.37
CA LEU A 118 -4.73 -2.60 -19.21
C LEU A 118 -3.62 -3.03 -20.17
N TYR A 119 -2.58 -3.70 -19.68
CA TYR A 119 -1.47 -4.18 -20.52
C TYR A 119 -1.90 -5.21 -21.55
N HIS A 120 -2.81 -6.13 -21.20
CA HIS A 120 -3.21 -7.20 -22.12
C HIS A 120 -4.25 -6.76 -23.16
N ASN A 121 -5.16 -5.86 -22.81
CA ASN A 121 -6.32 -5.57 -23.65
C ASN A 121 -6.35 -4.13 -24.17
N HIS A 122 -5.61 -3.21 -23.53
CA HIS A 122 -5.69 -1.78 -23.84
C HIS A 122 -4.34 -1.11 -24.15
N TYR A 123 -3.24 -1.87 -24.14
CA TYR A 123 -1.90 -1.31 -24.35
C TYR A 123 -1.77 -0.67 -25.73
N GLU A 124 -2.13 -1.39 -26.80
CA GLU A 124 -2.14 -0.85 -28.16
C GLU A 124 -3.26 0.20 -28.33
N ASN A 125 -4.48 -0.17 -27.95
CA ASN A 125 -5.66 0.67 -28.05
C ASN A 125 -6.25 0.93 -26.66
N PRO A 126 -6.24 2.16 -26.10
CA PRO A 126 -5.84 3.41 -26.73
C PRO A 126 -4.44 3.90 -26.35
N TYR A 127 -3.73 3.26 -25.40
CA TYR A 127 -2.55 3.85 -24.77
C TYR A 127 -1.40 4.08 -25.74
N TRP A 128 -1.14 3.15 -26.66
CA TRP A 128 -0.10 3.31 -27.67
C TRP A 128 -0.47 4.40 -28.68
N HIS A 129 -1.67 4.36 -29.27
CA HIS A 129 -2.08 5.34 -30.28
C HIS A 129 -2.28 6.76 -29.73
N LEU A 130 -2.61 6.91 -28.46
CA LEU A 130 -2.65 8.21 -27.78
C LEU A 130 -1.27 8.67 -27.29
N GLY A 131 -0.21 7.88 -27.48
CA GLY A 131 1.14 8.18 -27.02
C GLY A 131 1.29 8.19 -25.49
N ARG A 132 0.39 7.52 -24.75
CA ARG A 132 0.32 7.50 -23.28
C ARG A 132 0.92 6.24 -22.62
N HIS A 133 1.55 5.38 -23.41
CA HIS A 133 2.12 4.12 -22.96
C HIS A 133 3.33 4.32 -22.03
N LEU A 134 4.07 5.42 -22.17
CA LEU A 134 5.21 5.74 -21.31
C LEU A 134 4.76 6.11 -19.89
N GLU A 135 3.68 6.88 -19.74
CA GLU A 135 3.09 7.19 -18.44
C GLU A 135 2.53 5.94 -17.77
N LEU A 136 1.87 5.05 -18.53
CA LEU A 136 1.42 3.75 -18.03
C LEU A 136 2.60 2.92 -17.49
N ASN A 137 3.70 2.86 -18.24
CA ASN A 137 4.93 2.16 -17.85
C ASN A 137 5.53 2.77 -16.57
N SER A 138 5.66 4.10 -16.50
CA SER A 138 6.21 4.81 -15.35
C SER A 138 5.40 4.54 -14.08
N CYS A 139 4.07 4.69 -14.13
CA CYS A 139 3.19 4.40 -13.01
C CYS A 139 3.27 2.94 -12.58
N PHE A 140 3.34 2.01 -13.54
CA PHE A 140 3.43 0.59 -13.24
C PHE A 140 4.78 0.19 -12.62
N VAL A 141 5.90 0.74 -13.09
CA VAL A 141 7.22 0.48 -12.51
C VAL A 141 7.26 0.97 -11.06
N HIS A 142 6.75 2.17 -10.79
CA HIS A 142 6.67 2.68 -9.43
C HIS A 142 5.80 1.78 -8.54
N PHE A 143 4.62 1.40 -9.04
CA PHE A 143 3.73 0.46 -8.36
C PHE A 143 4.43 -0.87 -8.02
N MET A 144 5.11 -1.48 -9.00
CA MET A 144 5.82 -2.75 -8.80
C MET A 144 7.01 -2.61 -7.85
N THR A 145 7.73 -1.50 -7.91
CA THR A 145 8.85 -1.22 -7.00
C THR A 145 8.37 -1.21 -5.54
N VAL A 146 7.29 -0.48 -5.26
CA VAL A 146 6.69 -0.44 -3.91
C VAL A 146 6.13 -1.80 -3.51
N ALA A 147 5.44 -2.49 -4.43
CA ALA A 147 4.85 -3.79 -4.15
C ALA A 147 5.90 -4.86 -3.78
N MET A 148 7.06 -4.82 -4.44
CA MET A 148 8.18 -5.72 -4.13
C MET A 148 8.89 -5.33 -2.84
N TYR A 149 9.19 -4.04 -2.66
CA TYR A 149 9.96 -3.55 -1.53
C TYR A 149 9.33 -3.88 -0.17
N TYR A 150 7.99 -3.87 -0.10
CA TYR A 150 7.23 -4.16 1.11
C TYR A 150 6.52 -5.53 1.08
N ASP A 151 6.89 -6.42 0.15
CA ASP A 151 6.27 -7.74 -0.04
C ASP A 151 4.72 -7.71 -0.04
N LEU A 152 4.14 -6.80 -0.82
CA LEU A 152 2.69 -6.56 -0.89
C LEU A 152 1.99 -7.37 -1.98
N LEU A 153 2.75 -7.97 -2.91
CA LEU A 153 2.21 -8.75 -4.00
C LEU A 153 2.99 -10.07 -4.15
N PRO A 154 2.41 -11.23 -3.79
CA PRO A 154 3.08 -12.51 -3.93
C PRO A 154 3.44 -12.84 -5.39
N LYS A 155 4.60 -13.45 -5.62
CA LYS A 155 5.07 -13.86 -6.97
C LYS A 155 4.03 -14.64 -7.79
N LYS A 156 3.28 -15.54 -7.14
CA LYS A 156 2.21 -16.32 -7.81
C LYS A 156 1.11 -15.44 -8.41
N ASP A 157 0.82 -14.30 -7.80
CA ASP A 157 -0.22 -13.37 -8.24
C ASP A 157 0.30 -12.43 -9.35
N MET A 158 1.62 -12.39 -9.56
CA MET A 158 2.29 -11.60 -10.60
C MET A 158 2.34 -12.29 -11.97
N GLU A 159 2.06 -13.59 -12.01
CA GLU A 159 2.12 -14.44 -13.22
C GLU A 159 1.57 -13.77 -14.50
N PRO A 160 0.42 -13.05 -14.49
CA PRO A 160 -0.14 -12.45 -15.70
C PRO A 160 0.74 -11.38 -16.37
N LEU A 161 1.65 -10.75 -15.62
CA LEU A 161 2.60 -9.75 -16.14
C LEU A 161 4.05 -10.12 -15.84
N GLN A 162 4.34 -11.38 -15.46
CA GLN A 162 5.67 -11.77 -15.01
C GLN A 162 6.75 -11.44 -16.06
N GLY A 163 6.50 -11.77 -17.33
CA GLY A 163 7.44 -11.46 -18.41
C GLY A 163 7.72 -9.95 -18.58
N LEU A 164 6.72 -9.09 -18.35
CA LEU A 164 6.91 -7.64 -18.39
C LEU A 164 7.72 -7.15 -17.19
N VAL A 165 7.45 -7.68 -16.00
CA VAL A 165 8.20 -7.37 -14.78
C VAL A 165 9.66 -7.79 -14.92
N ASP A 166 9.92 -8.98 -15.46
CA ASP A 166 11.27 -9.49 -15.70
C ASP A 166 12.06 -8.59 -16.67
N ILE A 167 11.40 -8.07 -17.72
CA ILE A 167 11.98 -7.08 -18.62
C ILE A 167 12.39 -5.82 -17.86
N PHE A 168 11.50 -5.24 -17.04
CA PHE A 168 11.81 -4.02 -16.28
C PHE A 168 12.91 -4.20 -15.23
N ILE A 169 13.01 -5.39 -14.64
CA ILE A 169 14.14 -5.76 -13.76
C ILE A 169 15.43 -5.87 -14.57
N SER A 170 15.40 -6.54 -15.73
CA SER A 170 16.59 -6.71 -16.58
C SER A 170 17.14 -5.38 -17.09
N GLN A 171 16.25 -4.41 -17.36
CA GLN A 171 16.59 -3.05 -17.77
C GLN A 171 17.08 -2.18 -16.61
N GLY A 172 16.98 -2.65 -15.37
CA GLY A 172 17.37 -1.89 -14.17
C GLY A 172 16.42 -0.75 -13.81
N VAL A 173 15.22 -0.70 -14.41
CA VAL A 173 14.21 0.33 -14.10
C VAL A 173 13.51 0.03 -12.78
N ILE A 174 13.33 -1.27 -12.47
CA ILE A 174 12.96 -1.71 -11.12
C ILE A 174 14.27 -1.92 -10.32
N PRO A 175 14.47 -1.22 -9.18
CA PRO A 175 15.67 -1.35 -8.37
C PRO A 175 15.90 -2.77 -7.86
N LYS A 176 17.15 -3.24 -7.87
CA LYS A 176 17.51 -4.61 -7.43
C LYS A 176 17.25 -4.81 -5.94
N GLU A 177 17.33 -3.74 -5.16
CA GLU A 177 17.06 -3.72 -3.72
C GLU A 177 15.61 -4.13 -3.44
N ALA A 178 14.66 -3.65 -4.23
CA ALA A 178 13.26 -4.04 -4.12
C ALA A 178 13.06 -5.53 -4.42
N VAL A 179 13.78 -6.06 -5.41
CA VAL A 179 13.72 -7.48 -5.78
C VAL A 179 14.30 -8.37 -4.68
N GLN A 180 15.37 -7.93 -4.00
CA GLN A 180 15.99 -8.68 -2.91
C GLN A 180 15.09 -8.76 -1.67
N GLN A 181 14.44 -7.66 -1.28
CA GLN A 181 13.47 -7.63 -0.17
C GLN A 181 12.24 -8.53 -0.43
N HIS A 182 11.88 -8.73 -1.70
CA HIS A 182 10.78 -9.64 -2.08
C HIS A 182 11.16 -11.14 -2.07
N GLN A 183 12.42 -11.48 -1.82
CA GLN A 183 12.90 -12.87 -1.79
C GLN A 183 13.06 -13.44 -0.38
N SER A 184 13.06 -12.60 0.66
CA SER A 184 13.15 -12.98 2.07
C SER A 184 11.79 -13.32 2.67
#